data_AF-A0A353M1J1-F1
#
_entry.id   AF-A0A353M1J1-F1
#
_cell.length_a   1.000
_cell.length_b   1.000
_cell.length_c   1.000
_cell.angle_alpha   90.00
_cell.angle_beta   90.00
_cell.angle_gamma   90.00
#
_symmetry.space_group_name_H-M   'P 1'
#
loop_
_entity.id
_entity.type
_entity.pdbx_description
1 polymer ?
#
loop_
_entity_poly.entity_id
_entity_poly.type
_entity_poly.pdbx_seq_one_letter_code
_entity_poly.pdbx_strand_id
1 'polypeptide(L)'
;TTTGTRLYFYVTHSPRLQFDPVMEVVGTKGTATWNYKGECEIHTLDGQTLSFNNGRVDPWLEVMRVAARVQRKELAQPYSTLANSRSFVVAINGAYDSARYIRPIPEKYVQTISTGPEERAVIQDIDALLDQACAERKLLSDLGVSWAVATPRIDVQDYKEFNPFCQPRVFE
;
A
#
# COMPACT_ATOMS: atom_id res chain seq x y z
N THR A 1 -13.07 4.89 -5.29
CA THR A 1 -13.21 6.22 -4.66
C THR A 1 -14.48 6.86 -5.20
N THR A 2 -15.03 7.86 -4.52
CA THR A 2 -16.30 8.50 -4.90
C THR A 2 -16.21 9.35 -6.17
N THR A 3 -15.00 9.67 -6.64
CA THR A 3 -14.73 10.57 -7.77
C THR A 3 -14.03 9.89 -8.95
N GLY A 4 -13.85 8.57 -8.91
CA GLY A 4 -13.19 7.80 -9.98
C GLY A 4 -11.66 7.73 -9.91
N THR A 5 -11.02 8.41 -8.94
CA THR A 5 -9.59 8.23 -8.64
C THR A 5 -9.28 6.75 -8.34
N ARG A 6 -8.23 6.23 -8.96
CA ARG A 6 -7.77 4.85 -8.72
C ARG A 6 -6.58 4.86 -7.78
N LEU A 7 -6.56 3.91 -6.85
CA LEU A 7 -5.47 3.70 -5.91
C LEU A 7 -4.93 2.29 -6.15
N TYR A 8 -3.61 2.18 -6.26
CA TYR A 8 -2.91 0.92 -6.39
C TYR A 8 -1.90 0.82 -5.25
N PHE A 9 -1.83 -0.35 -4.61
CA PHE A 9 -0.95 -0.59 -3.48
C PHE A 9 -0.26 -1.94 -3.67
N TYR A 10 1.07 -1.90 -3.73
CA TYR A 10 1.92 -3.04 -4.00
C TYR A 10 2.85 -3.22 -2.80
N VAL A 11 2.80 -4.39 -2.18
CA VAL A 11 3.64 -4.70 -1.01
C VAL A 11 3.94 -6.19 -0.98
N THR A 12 5.14 -6.56 -0.54
CA THR A 12 5.51 -7.95 -0.30
C THR A 12 6.54 -8.03 0.82
N HIS A 13 6.43 -9.07 1.64
CA HIS A 13 7.48 -9.46 2.60
C HIS A 13 8.41 -10.55 2.05
N SER A 14 8.20 -10.96 0.79
CA SER A 14 8.99 -11.98 0.10
C SER A 14 9.77 -11.45 -1.11
N PRO A 15 10.34 -10.21 -1.08
CA PRO A 15 11.10 -9.71 -2.22
C PRO A 15 12.50 -10.34 -2.28
N ARG A 16 13.11 -10.30 -3.46
CA ARG A 16 14.50 -10.73 -3.64
C ARG A 16 15.43 -9.64 -3.12
N LEU A 17 15.17 -8.39 -3.51
CA LEU A 17 15.90 -7.18 -3.11
C LEU A 17 15.10 -6.35 -2.11
N GLN A 18 15.79 -5.68 -1.19
CA GLN A 18 15.11 -4.70 -0.33
C GLN A 18 14.73 -3.48 -1.18
N PHE A 19 13.46 -3.12 -1.13
CA PHE A 19 12.91 -1.94 -1.78
C PHE A 19 12.09 -1.16 -0.76
N ASP A 20 12.50 0.08 -0.48
CA ASP A 20 11.81 0.94 0.46
C ASP A 20 10.55 1.55 -0.18
N PRO A 21 9.54 1.95 0.61
CA PRO A 21 8.30 2.51 0.08
C PRO A 21 8.49 3.71 -0.85
N VAL A 22 7.77 3.69 -1.96
CA VAL A 22 7.63 4.81 -2.90
C VAL A 22 6.14 5.09 -3.08
N MET A 23 5.79 6.38 -3.12
CA MET A 23 4.43 6.84 -3.42
C MET A 23 4.45 7.65 -4.70
N GLU A 24 3.44 7.45 -5.54
CA GLU A 24 3.26 8.19 -6.79
C GLU A 24 1.81 8.66 -6.91
N VAL A 25 1.64 9.94 -7.23
CA VAL A 25 0.35 10.57 -7.49
C VAL A 25 0.37 11.14 -8.90
N VAL A 26 -0.35 10.49 -9.82
CA VAL A 26 -0.51 10.96 -11.20
C VAL A 26 -1.77 11.78 -11.32
N GLY A 27 -1.62 13.07 -11.64
CA GLY A 27 -2.70 14.00 -11.91
C GLY A 27 -2.75 14.45 -13.36
N THR A 28 -3.72 15.30 -13.69
CA THR A 28 -3.88 15.84 -15.05
C THR A 28 -2.87 16.93 -15.41
N LYS A 29 -2.05 17.38 -14.45
CA LYS A 29 -1.06 18.46 -14.63
C LYS A 29 0.38 18.02 -14.38
N GLY A 30 0.59 16.74 -14.04
CA GLY A 30 1.89 16.23 -13.67
C GLY A 30 1.81 15.05 -12.73
N THR A 31 2.98 14.59 -12.31
CA THR A 31 3.18 13.47 -11.40
C THR A 31 4.00 13.93 -10.21
N ALA A 32 3.53 13.61 -9.00
CA ALA A 32 4.30 13.77 -7.78
C ALA A 32 4.80 12.39 -7.30
N THR A 33 6.08 12.29 -6.96
CA THR A 33 6.70 11.11 -6.37
C THR A 33 7.26 11.43 -5.00
N TRP A 34 7.22 10.47 -4.09
CA TRP A 34 7.87 10.54 -2.80
C TRP A 34 8.55 9.22 -2.49
N ASN A 35 9.72 9.25 -1.86
CA ASN A 35 10.44 8.05 -1.44
C ASN A 35 10.78 8.06 0.05
N TYR A 36 11.16 6.89 0.58
CA TYR A 36 11.43 6.71 2.00
C TYR A 36 12.62 7.52 2.55
N LYS A 37 13.46 8.10 1.68
CA LYS A 37 14.52 9.06 2.09
C LYS A 37 13.95 10.45 2.41
N GLY A 38 12.64 10.64 2.25
CA GLY A 38 11.97 11.91 2.49
C GLY A 38 12.13 12.91 1.34
N GLU A 39 12.51 12.43 0.16
CA GLU A 39 12.60 13.22 -1.07
C GLU A 39 11.23 13.21 -1.77
N CYS A 40 10.82 14.36 -2.30
CA CYS A 40 9.59 14.52 -3.06
C CYS A 40 9.88 15.31 -4.32
N GLU A 41 9.44 14.82 -5.47
CA GLU A 41 9.58 15.50 -6.75
C GLU A 41 8.21 15.64 -7.42
N ILE A 42 7.96 16.79 -8.02
CA ILE A 42 6.78 17.05 -8.84
C ILE A 42 7.25 17.38 -10.25
N HIS A 43 6.94 16.51 -11.19
CA HIS A 43 7.15 16.74 -12.62
C HIS A 43 5.84 17.20 -13.25
N THR A 44 5.83 18.43 -13.73
CA THR A 44 4.68 19.04 -14.39
C THR A 44 4.70 18.78 -15.90
N LEU A 45 3.54 18.86 -16.55
CA LEU A 45 3.44 18.62 -18.00
C LEU A 45 4.11 19.71 -18.86
N ASP A 46 4.32 20.91 -18.33
CA ASP A 46 5.05 21.99 -19.02
C ASP A 46 6.57 21.87 -18.86
N GLY A 47 7.06 20.80 -18.23
CA GLY A 47 8.48 20.46 -18.11
C GLY A 47 9.15 21.02 -16.86
N GLN A 48 8.42 21.67 -15.96
CA GLN A 48 8.98 22.10 -14.67
C GLN A 48 9.10 20.91 -13.69
N THR A 49 10.24 20.82 -13.01
CA THR A 49 10.45 19.94 -11.87
C THR A 49 10.53 20.77 -10.60
N LEU A 50 9.73 20.42 -9.59
CA LEU A 50 9.79 20.98 -8.24
C LEU A 50 10.30 19.91 -7.28
N SER A 51 11.31 20.22 -6.47
CA SER A 51 11.87 19.27 -5.51
C SER A 51 11.66 19.77 -4.09
N PHE A 52 11.20 18.88 -3.22
CA PHE A 52 10.98 19.10 -1.79
C PHE A 52 11.66 18.00 -1.00
N ASN A 53 11.95 18.26 0.28
CA ASN A 53 12.40 17.23 1.20
C ASN A 53 11.82 17.46 2.60
N ASN A 54 12.01 16.50 3.49
CA ASN A 54 11.60 16.59 4.90
C ASN A 54 12.43 17.59 5.74
N GLY A 55 13.38 18.30 5.13
CA GLY A 55 14.26 19.24 5.83
C GLY A 55 15.03 18.56 6.97
N ARG A 56 14.82 19.04 8.20
CA ARG A 56 15.41 18.48 9.43
C ARG A 56 14.38 17.75 10.31
N VAL A 57 13.21 17.42 9.75
CA VAL A 57 12.16 16.70 10.48
C VAL A 57 12.49 15.21 10.46
N ASP A 58 12.65 14.64 11.65
CA ASP A 58 12.68 13.19 11.85
C ASP A 58 11.24 12.68 11.99
N PRO A 59 10.73 11.87 11.05
CA PRO A 59 9.36 11.36 11.09
C PRO A 59 9.05 10.55 12.36
N TRP A 60 10.01 9.80 12.89
CA TRP A 60 9.81 8.95 14.07
C TRP A 60 9.62 9.80 15.33
N LEU A 61 10.39 10.88 15.44
CA LEU A 61 10.22 11.84 16.53
C LEU A 61 8.98 12.70 16.34
N GLU A 62 8.61 13.01 15.10
CA GLU A 62 7.46 13.86 14.80
C GLU A 62 6.14 13.23 15.26
N VAL A 63 5.98 11.90 15.15
CA VAL A 63 4.79 11.20 15.68
C VAL A 63 4.60 11.47 17.17
N MET A 64 5.68 11.38 17.96
CA MET A 64 5.63 11.68 19.40
C MET A 64 5.44 13.17 19.68
N ARG A 65 6.09 14.04 18.89
CA ARG A 65 6.00 15.50 19.03
C ARG A 65 4.57 15.99 18.77
N VAL A 66 3.88 15.45 17.77
CA VAL A 66 2.49 15.79 17.46
C VAL A 66 1.59 15.50 18.66
N ALA A 67 1.71 14.32 19.28
CA ALA A 67 0.94 13.98 20.47
C ALA A 67 1.20 14.97 21.63
N ALA A 68 2.46 15.31 21.88
CA ALA A 68 2.83 16.28 22.92
C ALA A 68 2.26 17.69 22.64
N ARG A 69 2.28 18.15 21.38
CA ARG A 69 1.72 19.44 20.97
C ARG A 69 0.21 19.51 21.16
N VAL A 70 -0.50 18.40 20.89
CA VAL A 70 -1.94 18.30 21.15
C VAL A 70 -2.22 18.41 22.65
N GLN A 71 -1.48 17.67 23.48
CA GLN A 71 -1.62 17.74 24.94
C GLN A 71 -1.36 19.15 25.50
N ARG A 72 -0.40 19.87 24.91
CA ARG A 72 -0.07 21.26 25.26
C ARG A 72 -1.03 22.31 24.66
N LYS A 73 -2.02 21.88 23.88
CA LYS A 73 -2.97 22.75 23.15
C LYS A 73 -2.32 23.66 22.10
N GLU A 74 -1.14 23.30 21.62
CA GLU A 74 -0.44 23.98 20.52
C GLU A 74 -0.90 23.49 19.14
N LEU A 75 -1.59 22.34 19.13
CA LEU A 75 -2.26 21.79 17.99
C LEU A 75 -3.64 21.31 18.44
N ALA A 76 -4.69 21.61 17.68
CA ALA A 76 -6.05 21.25 18.08
C ALA A 76 -6.29 19.73 18.12
N GLN A 77 -5.69 18.99 17.19
CA GLN A 77 -5.82 17.54 17.04
C GLN A 77 -4.62 16.99 16.24
N PRO A 78 -4.29 15.69 16.36
CA PRO A 78 -3.22 15.09 15.55
C PRO A 78 -3.53 15.13 14.05
N TYR A 79 -2.49 15.05 13.20
CA TYR A 79 -2.66 14.96 11.75
C TYR A 79 -3.44 13.71 11.33
N SER A 80 -3.23 12.60 12.03
CA SER A 80 -4.02 11.37 11.90
C SER A 80 -5.05 11.30 13.02
N THR A 81 -6.32 11.58 12.69
CA THR A 81 -7.46 11.51 13.60
C THR A 81 -8.19 10.18 13.43
N LEU A 82 -9.06 9.81 14.37
CA LEU A 82 -9.91 8.62 14.20
C LEU A 82 -10.79 8.72 12.94
N ALA A 83 -11.26 9.92 12.61
CA ALA A 83 -12.12 10.15 11.46
C ALA A 83 -11.38 9.92 10.13
N ASN A 84 -10.17 10.46 9.97
CA ASN A 84 -9.42 10.30 8.71
C ASN A 84 -8.64 8.97 8.62
N SER A 85 -8.35 8.31 9.75
CA SER A 85 -7.74 6.98 9.79
C SER A 85 -8.70 5.86 9.38
N ARG A 86 -10.02 6.11 9.45
CA ARG A 86 -11.03 5.10 9.13
C ARG A 86 -10.90 4.54 7.72
N SER A 87 -10.56 5.38 6.74
CA SER A 87 -10.42 4.96 5.34
C SER A 87 -9.33 3.91 5.15
N PHE A 88 -8.21 4.02 5.90
CA PHE A 88 -7.13 3.04 5.89
C PHE A 88 -7.63 1.67 6.39
N VAL A 89 -8.31 1.64 7.54
CA VAL A 89 -8.84 0.40 8.11
C VAL A 89 -9.85 -0.26 7.17
N VAL A 90 -10.76 0.53 6.59
CA VAL A 90 -11.77 0.04 5.63
C VAL A 90 -11.11 -0.49 4.35
N ALA A 91 -10.05 0.15 3.85
CA ALA A 91 -9.36 -0.31 2.66
C ALA A 91 -8.68 -1.68 2.87
N ILE A 92 -8.01 -1.87 4.02
CA ILE A 92 -7.37 -3.14 4.35
C ILE A 92 -8.40 -4.23 4.60
N ASN A 93 -9.42 -3.97 5.42
CA ASN A 93 -10.48 -4.95 5.69
C ASN A 93 -11.23 -5.31 4.39
N GLY A 94 -11.46 -4.33 3.52
CA GLY A 94 -12.05 -4.56 2.23
C GLY A 94 -11.19 -5.42 1.30
N ALA A 95 -9.87 -5.31 1.37
CA ALA A 95 -8.98 -6.23 0.67
C ALA A 95 -9.13 -7.68 1.17
N TYR A 96 -9.27 -7.88 2.48
CA TYR A 96 -9.55 -9.19 3.07
C TYR A 96 -10.92 -9.74 2.66
N ASP A 97 -11.98 -8.93 2.73
CA ASP A 97 -13.34 -9.35 2.34
C ASP A 97 -13.47 -9.65 0.85
N SER A 98 -12.68 -8.94 0.01
CA SER A 98 -12.53 -9.25 -1.41
C SER A 98 -11.81 -10.58 -1.62
N ALA A 99 -10.67 -10.80 -0.95
CA ALA A 99 -9.87 -12.02 -1.08
C ALA A 99 -10.58 -13.27 -0.54
N ARG A 100 -11.34 -13.11 0.56
CA ARG A 100 -12.07 -14.13 1.35
C ARG A 100 -11.18 -15.20 1.99
N TYR A 101 -10.25 -15.76 1.22
CA TYR A 101 -9.38 -16.84 1.65
C TYR A 101 -7.93 -16.55 1.26
N ILE A 102 -7.02 -16.85 2.19
CA ILE A 102 -5.58 -16.85 1.90
C ILE A 102 -5.32 -18.00 0.94
N ARG A 103 -4.70 -17.68 -0.21
CA ARG A 103 -4.30 -18.66 -1.21
C ARG A 103 -2.79 -18.82 -1.17
N PRO A 104 -2.27 -20.02 -0.90
CA PRO A 104 -0.84 -20.24 -0.93
C PRO A 104 -0.32 -20.09 -2.37
N ILE A 105 0.84 -19.44 -2.52
CA ILE A 105 1.57 -19.45 -3.78
C ILE A 105 2.19 -20.86 -3.93
N PRO A 106 2.05 -21.52 -5.09
CA PRO A 106 2.63 -22.85 -5.30
C PRO A 106 4.14 -22.86 -5.04
N GLU A 107 4.64 -23.87 -4.34
CA GLU A 107 6.04 -23.98 -3.90
C GLU A 107 7.05 -23.83 -5.05
N LYS A 108 6.70 -24.25 -6.27
CA LYS A 108 7.54 -24.07 -7.46
C LYS A 108 7.86 -22.61 -7.79
N TYR A 109 7.11 -21.65 -7.27
CA TYR A 109 7.37 -20.21 -7.40
C TYR A 109 7.99 -19.60 -6.15
N VAL A 110 8.30 -20.40 -5.12
CA VAL A 110 8.85 -19.92 -3.85
C VAL A 110 10.23 -20.51 -3.64
N GLN A 111 11.22 -19.65 -3.43
CA GLN A 111 12.59 -20.02 -3.13
C GLN A 111 12.90 -19.66 -1.67
N THR A 112 13.35 -20.63 -0.88
CA THR A 112 13.87 -20.36 0.46
C THR A 112 15.32 -19.94 0.36
N ILE A 113 15.63 -18.77 0.90
CA ILE A 113 16.99 -18.21 0.90
C ILE A 113 17.43 -18.08 2.35
N SER A 114 18.42 -18.89 2.72
CA SER A 114 19.03 -18.85 4.05
C SER A 114 20.26 -17.94 4.01
N THR A 115 20.27 -16.89 4.83
CA THR A 115 21.43 -16.00 5.01
C THR A 115 21.83 -16.06 6.48
N GLY A 116 22.77 -16.96 6.82
CA GLY A 116 23.12 -17.23 8.21
C GLY A 116 21.96 -17.94 8.96
N PRO A 117 21.56 -17.48 10.16
CA PRO A 117 20.46 -18.09 10.92
C PRO A 117 19.07 -17.70 10.41
N GLU A 118 18.98 -16.74 9.48
CA GLU A 118 17.71 -16.24 8.98
C GLU A 118 17.33 -16.96 7.67
N GLU A 119 16.10 -17.46 7.63
CA GLU A 119 15.48 -17.99 6.42
C GLU A 119 14.39 -17.04 5.93
N ARG A 120 14.40 -16.73 4.64
CA ARG A 120 13.33 -15.96 4.00
C ARG A 120 12.79 -16.69 2.78
N ALA A 121 11.47 -16.73 2.67
CA ALA A 121 10.79 -17.14 1.44
C ALA A 121 10.79 -15.97 0.45
N VAL A 122 11.29 -16.20 -0.75
CA VAL A 122 11.32 -15.24 -1.86
C VAL A 122 10.46 -15.78 -2.99
N ILE A 123 9.53 -14.95 -3.47
CA ILE A 123 8.68 -15.31 -4.61
C ILE A 123 9.47 -15.06 -5.89
N GLN A 124 9.48 -16.03 -6.79
CA GLN A 124 10.14 -15.93 -8.07
C GLN A 124 9.60 -14.72 -8.85
N ASP A 125 10.52 -13.90 -9.39
CA ASP A 125 10.25 -12.73 -10.24
C ASP A 125 9.38 -11.63 -9.59
N ILE A 126 9.13 -11.68 -8.27
CA ILE A 126 8.20 -10.77 -7.61
C ILE A 126 8.58 -9.30 -7.72
N ASP A 127 9.87 -8.97 -7.64
CA ASP A 127 10.35 -7.59 -7.75
C ASP A 127 9.95 -7.01 -9.13
N ALA A 128 10.27 -7.72 -10.21
CA ALA A 128 9.92 -7.31 -11.58
C ALA A 128 8.41 -7.31 -11.84
N LEU A 129 7.68 -8.26 -11.25
CA LEU A 129 6.22 -8.32 -11.36
C LEU A 129 5.55 -7.13 -10.67
N LEU A 130 6.03 -6.70 -9.51
CA LEU A 130 5.50 -5.52 -8.83
C LEU A 130 5.88 -4.23 -9.55
N ASP A 131 7.09 -4.12 -10.10
CA ASP A 131 7.49 -2.99 -10.95
C ASP A 131 6.56 -2.87 -12.18
N GLN A 132 6.32 -3.99 -12.88
CA GLN A 132 5.42 -4.03 -14.02
C GLN A 132 3.97 -3.69 -13.61
N ALA A 133 3.48 -4.28 -12.52
CA ALA A 133 2.13 -4.04 -12.03
C ALA A 133 1.93 -2.55 -11.68
N CYS A 134 2.93 -1.95 -11.04
CA CYS A 134 2.96 -0.53 -10.73
C CYS A 134 2.93 0.31 -12.01
N ALA A 135 3.85 0.08 -12.95
CA ALA A 135 3.93 0.83 -14.20
C ALA A 135 2.64 0.74 -15.03
N GLU A 136 2.02 -0.44 -15.10
CA GLU A 136 0.80 -0.68 -15.87
C GLU A 136 -0.50 -0.35 -15.12
N ARG A 137 -0.42 0.00 -13.82
CA ARG A 137 -1.60 0.25 -12.97
C ARG A 137 -2.56 -0.94 -12.97
N LYS A 138 -2.00 -2.12 -12.69
CA LYS A 138 -2.67 -3.42 -12.74
C LYS A 138 -2.43 -4.23 -11.48
N LEU A 139 -3.30 -5.19 -11.19
CA LEU A 139 -3.01 -6.23 -10.20
C LEU A 139 -2.19 -7.35 -10.85
N LEU A 140 -1.51 -8.17 -10.06
CA LEU A 140 -0.75 -9.33 -10.59
C LEU A 140 -1.65 -10.30 -11.38
N SER A 141 -2.92 -10.43 -10.99
CA SER A 141 -3.91 -11.22 -11.73
C SER A 141 -4.21 -10.63 -13.12
N ASP A 142 -4.12 -9.30 -13.28
CA ASP A 142 -4.36 -8.63 -14.55
C ASP A 142 -3.15 -8.72 -15.49
N LEU A 143 -1.97 -9.09 -14.97
CA LEU A 143 -0.76 -9.38 -15.73
C LEU A 143 -0.69 -10.82 -16.24
N GLY A 144 -1.67 -11.67 -15.90
CA GLY A 144 -1.67 -13.08 -16.29
C GLY A 144 -0.70 -13.95 -15.48
N VAL A 145 -0.27 -13.50 -14.30
CA VAL A 145 0.57 -14.29 -13.40
C VAL A 145 -0.22 -15.51 -12.93
N SER A 146 0.25 -16.70 -13.32
CA SER A 146 -0.48 -17.97 -13.14
C SER A 146 -0.91 -18.32 -11.71
N TRP A 147 -0.19 -17.83 -10.69
CA TRP A 147 -0.51 -18.06 -9.28
C TRP A 147 -1.30 -16.90 -8.65
N ALA A 148 -1.43 -15.76 -9.33
CA ALA A 148 -2.22 -14.64 -8.86
C ALA A 148 -3.69 -14.84 -9.26
N VAL A 149 -4.60 -14.51 -8.35
CA VAL A 149 -6.04 -14.75 -8.57
C VAL A 149 -6.79 -13.43 -8.45
N ALA A 150 -7.60 -13.13 -9.47
CA ALA A 150 -8.54 -12.02 -9.41
C ALA A 150 -9.59 -12.28 -8.33
N THR A 151 -9.93 -11.25 -7.57
CA THR A 151 -10.94 -11.29 -6.51
C THR A 151 -12.13 -10.40 -6.88
N PRO A 152 -13.34 -10.69 -6.36
CA PRO A 152 -14.50 -9.86 -6.62
C PRO A 152 -14.30 -8.45 -6.08
N ARG A 153 -14.81 -7.45 -6.80
CA ARG A 153 -14.97 -6.11 -6.24
C ARG A 153 -16.02 -6.15 -5.14
N ILE A 154 -15.78 -5.42 -4.07
CA ILE A 154 -16.73 -5.25 -2.97
C ILE A 154 -17.07 -3.78 -2.80
N ASP A 155 -18.26 -3.50 -2.30
CA ASP A 155 -18.65 -2.16 -1.87
C ASP A 155 -18.39 -2.00 -0.38
N VAL A 156 -17.77 -0.88 -0.01
CA VAL A 156 -17.38 -0.54 1.36
C VAL A 156 -17.95 0.80 1.83
N GLN A 157 -18.92 1.38 1.10
CA GLN A 157 -19.51 2.68 1.43
C GLN A 157 -20.07 2.73 2.86
N ASP A 158 -20.76 1.67 3.30
CA ASP A 158 -21.39 1.57 4.62
C ASP A 158 -20.76 0.47 5.50
N TYR A 159 -19.43 0.31 5.40
CA TYR A 159 -18.69 -0.77 6.07
C TYR A 159 -18.79 -0.71 7.61
N LYS A 160 -19.54 -1.62 8.26
CA LYS A 160 -19.83 -1.56 9.71
C LYS A 160 -19.09 -2.60 10.55
N GLU A 161 -18.76 -3.74 9.98
CA GLU A 161 -18.17 -4.88 10.68
C GLU A 161 -17.12 -5.55 9.80
N PHE A 162 -16.16 -6.23 10.44
CA PHE A 162 -15.14 -7.01 9.77
C PHE A 162 -15.07 -8.39 10.40
N ASN A 163 -15.17 -9.42 9.57
CA ASN A 163 -15.00 -10.80 10.02
C ASN A 163 -14.30 -11.65 8.95
N PRO A 164 -12.95 -11.74 8.98
CA PRO A 164 -12.19 -12.47 7.99
C PRO A 164 -12.22 -14.00 8.20
N PHE A 165 -12.93 -14.50 9.22
CA PHE A 165 -12.89 -15.91 9.64
C PHE A 165 -14.23 -16.64 9.50
N CYS A 166 -15.30 -15.97 9.05
CA CYS A 166 -16.55 -16.66 8.78
C CYS A 166 -16.47 -17.41 7.44
N GLN A 167 -16.87 -18.69 7.44
CA GLN A 167 -17.33 -19.31 6.20
C GLN A 167 -18.55 -18.53 5.67
N PRO A 168 -18.71 -18.37 4.35
CA PRO A 168 -19.79 -17.59 3.77
C PRO A 168 -21.14 -18.10 4.30
N ARG A 169 -22.04 -17.17 4.63
CA ARG A 169 -23.46 -17.51 4.72
C ARG A 169 -23.88 -17.96 3.32
N VAL A 170 -24.05 -19.26 3.16
CA VAL A 170 -24.63 -19.84 1.95
C VAL A 170 -26.09 -19.40 1.98
N PHE A 171 -26.46 -18.44 1.12
CA PHE A 171 -27.87 -18.21 0.84
C PHE A 171 -28.30 -19.32 -0.11
N GLU A 172 -29.20 -20.18 0.35
CA GLU A 172 -30.00 -21.08 -0.50
C GLU A 172 -30.91 -20.27 -1.43
#